data_AF-P16559-F1
#
_entry.id   AF-P16559-F1
#
_cell.length_a   1.000
_cell.length_b   1.000
_cell.length_c   1.000
_cell.angle_alpha   90.00
_cell.angle_beta   90.00
_cell.angle_gamma   90.00
#
_symmetry.space_group_name_H-M   'P 1'
#
loop_
_entity.id
_entity.type
_entity.pdbx_description
1 polymer ?
#
loop_
_entity_poly.entity_id
_entity_poly.type
_entity_poly.pdbx_seq_one_letter_code
_entity_poly.pdbx_strand_id
1 'polypeptide(L)'
;MAARTDNSIVVNAPFELVWDVTNDIEAWPELFSEYAEAEILRQDGDGFDFRLKTRPDANGRVWEWVSHRVPDKGSRTVRAHRVETGPFAYMNLHWTYRAVAGGTEMRWVQEFDMKPGAPFDNAHMTAHLNTTTRANMERIKKIIEDRHREGQRTPASVLPTELHAQQLLLLAASGRLARIVHVLTELRIADLLADGPRHVAELAKETDTHELSLYRVLRSAASVGVFAEGPVRTFSATPLSDGLRTGNPDGVLPLVKYNNMELTRRPYDEIMHSVRTGEPAFRRVFGSSFFEHLEANPEAGEFFERFMAHWSRRLVLDGLADQGMERFSRIADLGGGDGWFLAQILRRHPHATGLLMDLPRVAASAGPVLEEAKVADRVTVLPGDFFTDPVPTGYDAYLFKGVLHNWSDERAVTVLRRVREAIGDDDARLLIFDQVMAPENEWDHAKLLDIDMLVLFGGRERVLAEWRQLLLEADFDIVNTPSHTWTTLECRPV
;
A
#
# COMPACT_ATOMS: atom_id res chain seq x y z
N MET A 1 3.82 -39.66 58.49
CA MET A 1 4.18 -39.91 57.07
C MET A 1 3.44 -38.85 56.28
N ALA A 2 4.15 -38.07 55.47
CA ALA A 2 3.58 -37.00 54.66
C ALA A 2 2.43 -37.50 53.79
N ALA A 3 1.35 -36.72 53.68
CA ALA A 3 0.27 -36.96 52.76
C ALA A 3 0.49 -36.29 51.41
N ARG A 4 -0.08 -36.88 50.37
CA ARG A 4 0.00 -36.37 48.99
C ARG A 4 -1.30 -36.61 48.25
N THR A 5 -1.77 -35.58 47.55
CA THR A 5 -2.85 -35.66 46.55
C THR A 5 -2.30 -35.35 45.17
N ASP A 6 -2.93 -35.92 44.14
CA ASP A 6 -2.50 -35.81 42.75
C ASP A 6 -3.74 -35.88 41.86
N ASN A 7 -4.17 -34.72 41.35
CA ASN A 7 -5.37 -34.60 40.54
C ASN A 7 -5.04 -33.91 39.22
N SER A 8 -5.71 -34.29 38.14
CA SER A 8 -5.56 -33.63 36.85
C SER A 8 -6.88 -33.57 36.08
N ILE A 9 -6.97 -32.59 35.18
CA ILE A 9 -8.08 -32.42 34.25
C ILE A 9 -7.57 -31.88 32.92
N VAL A 10 -8.20 -32.28 31.81
CA VAL A 10 -7.93 -31.67 30.49
C VAL A 10 -8.94 -30.58 30.22
N VAL A 11 -8.47 -29.38 29.86
CA VAL A 11 -9.28 -28.22 29.47
C VAL A 11 -9.16 -28.02 27.96
N ASN A 12 -10.28 -28.00 27.24
CA ASN A 12 -10.35 -27.81 25.80
C ASN A 12 -10.17 -26.33 25.43
N ALA A 13 -8.97 -25.83 25.71
CA ALA A 13 -8.53 -24.48 25.43
C ALA A 13 -6.99 -24.45 25.24
N PRO A 14 -6.47 -23.47 24.50
CA PRO A 14 -5.03 -23.30 24.32
C PRO A 14 -4.34 -22.97 25.64
N PHE A 15 -3.08 -23.39 25.78
CA PHE A 15 -2.27 -23.22 26.99
C PHE A 15 -2.26 -21.77 27.49
N GLU A 16 -2.12 -20.79 26.60
CA GLU A 16 -2.07 -19.37 26.96
C GLU A 16 -3.32 -18.94 27.75
N LEU A 17 -4.51 -19.31 27.26
CA LEU A 17 -5.76 -18.99 27.93
C LEU A 17 -5.89 -19.72 29.28
N VAL A 18 -5.52 -21.01 29.34
CA VAL A 18 -5.55 -21.77 30.59
C VAL A 18 -4.60 -21.18 31.63
N TRP A 19 -3.39 -20.84 31.21
CA TRP A 19 -2.36 -20.24 32.04
C TRP A 19 -2.81 -18.90 32.60
N ASP A 20 -3.24 -17.98 31.73
CA ASP A 20 -3.59 -16.62 32.11
C ASP A 20 -4.78 -16.62 33.08
N VAL A 21 -5.83 -17.41 32.79
CA VAL A 21 -7.00 -17.49 33.67
C VAL A 21 -6.66 -18.10 35.03
N THR A 22 -5.90 -19.19 35.07
CA THR A 22 -5.65 -19.90 36.36
C THR A 22 -4.57 -19.25 37.22
N ASN A 23 -3.77 -18.34 36.66
CA ASN A 23 -2.74 -17.58 37.39
C ASN A 23 -3.14 -16.14 37.70
N ASP A 24 -4.33 -15.70 37.27
CA ASP A 24 -4.95 -14.47 37.73
C ASP A 24 -5.50 -14.66 39.15
N ILE A 25 -4.65 -14.45 40.16
CA ILE A 25 -4.95 -14.68 41.58
C ILE A 25 -6.14 -13.85 42.04
N GLU A 26 -6.25 -12.59 41.60
CA GLU A 26 -7.31 -11.67 42.03
C GLU A 26 -8.68 -12.14 41.53
N ALA A 27 -8.74 -12.84 40.39
CA ALA A 27 -9.96 -13.44 39.85
C ALA A 27 -10.34 -14.80 40.51
N TRP A 28 -9.54 -15.32 41.44
CA TRP A 28 -9.82 -16.63 42.06
C TRP A 28 -11.18 -16.76 42.76
N PRO A 29 -11.79 -15.71 43.37
CA PRO A 29 -13.15 -15.81 43.91
C PRO A 29 -14.24 -16.15 42.87
N GLU A 30 -13.97 -15.95 41.58
CA GLU A 30 -14.85 -16.35 40.48
C GLU A 30 -14.63 -17.81 40.06
N LEU A 31 -13.36 -18.23 40.09
CA LEU A 31 -12.88 -19.54 39.65
C LEU A 31 -13.10 -20.64 40.69
N PHE A 32 -12.76 -20.36 41.94
CA PHE A 32 -12.82 -21.28 43.08
C PHE A 32 -14.08 -21.01 43.88
N SER A 33 -14.85 -22.07 44.13
CA SER A 33 -16.15 -21.92 44.81
C SER A 33 -15.99 -21.54 46.29
N GLU A 34 -14.88 -21.95 46.91
CA GLU A 34 -14.61 -21.77 48.33
C GLU A 34 -14.04 -20.40 48.69
N TYR A 35 -13.47 -19.64 47.73
CA TYR A 35 -12.84 -18.36 48.03
C TYR A 35 -13.85 -17.22 47.92
N ALA A 36 -13.87 -16.38 48.96
CA ALA A 36 -14.62 -15.13 48.99
C ALA A 36 -13.74 -13.98 48.47
N GLU A 37 -12.46 -13.98 48.86
CA GLU A 37 -11.50 -12.92 48.58
C GLU A 37 -10.12 -13.54 48.28
N ALA A 38 -9.39 -12.93 47.34
CA ALA A 38 -8.00 -13.22 47.04
C ALA A 38 -7.27 -11.89 46.79
N GLU A 39 -6.26 -11.59 47.60
CA GLU A 39 -5.56 -10.29 47.61
C GLU A 39 -4.06 -10.50 47.48
N ILE A 40 -3.43 -9.87 46.48
CA ILE A 40 -1.97 -9.86 46.35
C ILE A 40 -1.39 -8.84 47.34
N LEU A 41 -0.53 -9.30 48.25
CA LEU A 41 0.07 -8.47 49.29
C LEU A 41 1.40 -7.86 48.86
N ARG A 42 2.20 -8.66 48.15
CA ARG A 42 3.47 -8.22 47.57
C ARG A 42 3.89 -9.13 46.43
N GLN A 43 4.71 -8.56 45.55
CA GLN A 43 5.39 -9.28 44.47
C GLN A 43 6.91 -9.14 44.66
N ASP A 44 7.63 -10.24 44.52
CA ASP A 44 9.09 -10.31 44.56
C ASP A 44 9.59 -11.13 43.36
N GLY A 45 10.13 -10.43 42.36
CA GLY A 45 10.41 -11.01 41.04
C GLY A 45 9.16 -11.61 40.40
N ASP A 46 9.25 -12.88 40.03
CA ASP A 46 8.12 -13.67 39.50
C ASP A 46 7.23 -14.26 40.61
N GLY A 47 7.57 -14.08 41.89
CA GLY A 47 6.83 -14.63 43.04
C GLY A 47 5.84 -13.65 43.65
N PHE A 48 4.76 -14.19 44.25
CA PHE A 48 3.68 -13.42 44.87
C PHE A 48 3.37 -13.98 46.26
N ASP A 49 3.22 -13.10 47.24
CA ASP A 49 2.52 -13.42 48.47
C ASP A 49 1.10 -12.88 48.38
N PHE A 50 0.13 -13.73 48.67
CA PHE A 50 -1.28 -13.39 48.57
C PHE A 50 -2.08 -14.02 49.71
N ARG A 51 -3.11 -13.30 50.14
CA ARG A 51 -4.05 -13.73 51.16
C ARG A 51 -5.27 -14.34 50.49
N LEU A 52 -5.69 -15.50 51.00
CA LEU A 52 -6.96 -16.13 50.65
C LEU A 52 -7.88 -16.12 51.85
N LYS A 53 -9.15 -15.84 51.59
CA LYS A 53 -10.22 -15.93 52.58
C LYS A 53 -11.37 -16.75 52.05
N THR A 54 -11.79 -17.74 52.81
CA THR A 54 -12.89 -18.62 52.40
C THR A 54 -14.24 -17.95 52.61
N ARG A 55 -15.24 -18.43 51.86
CA ARG A 55 -16.64 -18.27 52.25
C ARG A 55 -16.88 -18.99 53.59
N PRO A 56 -17.89 -18.58 54.38
CA PRO A 56 -18.24 -19.27 55.62
C PRO A 56 -18.58 -20.74 55.34
N ASP A 57 -18.03 -21.65 56.15
CA ASP A 57 -18.41 -23.07 56.11
C ASP A 57 -19.81 -23.30 56.73
N ALA A 58 -20.26 -24.55 56.79
CA ALA A 58 -21.57 -24.91 57.35
C ALA A 58 -21.76 -24.48 58.82
N ASN A 59 -20.67 -24.22 59.56
CA ASN A 59 -20.69 -23.72 60.93
C ASN A 59 -20.48 -22.19 61.01
N GLY A 60 -20.50 -21.50 59.87
CA GLY A 60 -20.24 -20.07 59.77
C GLY A 60 -18.78 -19.68 59.93
N ARG A 61 -17.85 -20.64 59.99
CA ARG A 61 -16.43 -20.34 60.20
C ARG A 61 -15.78 -19.91 58.88
N VAL A 62 -15.06 -18.79 58.94
CA VAL A 62 -14.25 -18.27 57.84
C VAL A 62 -12.78 -18.59 58.12
N TRP A 63 -12.08 -19.05 57.10
CA TRP A 63 -10.66 -19.36 57.17
C TRP A 63 -9.89 -18.38 56.31
N GLU A 64 -8.73 -17.95 56.82
CA GLU A 64 -7.85 -17.00 56.15
C GLU A 64 -6.41 -17.47 56.32
N TRP A 65 -5.60 -17.31 55.27
CA TRP A 65 -4.17 -17.58 55.31
C TRP A 65 -3.42 -16.86 54.19
N VAL A 66 -2.13 -16.60 54.41
CA VAL A 66 -1.20 -16.15 53.37
C VAL A 66 -0.47 -17.34 52.71
N SER A 67 -0.36 -17.30 51.38
CA SER A 67 0.41 -18.24 50.57
C SER A 67 1.44 -17.51 49.72
N HIS A 68 2.56 -18.19 49.45
CA HIS A 68 3.56 -17.76 48.49
C HIS A 68 3.41 -18.59 47.21
N ARG A 69 3.49 -17.97 46.02
CA ARG A 69 3.34 -18.63 44.72
C ARG A 69 4.34 -18.07 43.70
N VAL A 70 4.99 -18.96 42.96
CA VAL A 70 5.97 -18.64 41.91
C VAL A 70 5.54 -19.31 40.60
N PRO A 71 4.83 -18.60 39.70
CA PRO A 71 4.58 -19.05 38.35
C PRO A 71 5.82 -18.95 37.45
N ASP A 72 6.10 -19.99 36.67
CA ASP A 72 7.10 -19.99 35.60
C ASP A 72 6.44 -20.46 34.29
N LYS A 73 6.12 -19.49 33.44
CA LYS A 73 5.43 -19.72 32.16
C LYS A 73 6.30 -20.50 31.18
N GLY A 74 7.63 -20.34 31.26
CA GLY A 74 8.59 -21.04 30.41
C GLY A 74 8.63 -22.54 30.69
N SER A 75 8.71 -22.93 31.97
CA SER A 75 8.63 -24.34 32.36
C SER A 75 7.20 -24.89 32.43
N ARG A 76 6.19 -24.01 32.33
CA ARG A 76 4.76 -24.32 32.46
C ARG A 76 4.41 -24.95 33.81
N THR A 77 5.05 -24.45 34.86
CA THR A 77 4.84 -24.92 36.23
C THR A 77 4.58 -23.77 37.18
N VAL A 78 3.93 -24.09 38.30
CA VAL A 78 3.76 -23.16 39.41
C VAL A 78 4.08 -23.89 40.69
N ARG A 79 4.92 -23.30 41.53
CA ARG A 79 5.18 -23.79 42.89
C ARG A 79 4.56 -22.83 43.89
N ALA A 80 3.89 -23.37 44.90
CA ALA A 80 3.32 -22.57 45.96
C ALA A 80 3.43 -23.27 47.30
N HIS A 81 3.40 -22.51 48.39
CA HIS A 81 3.28 -23.05 49.74
C HIS A 81 2.52 -22.09 50.64
N ARG A 82 1.89 -22.61 51.70
CA ARG A 82 1.26 -21.77 52.72
C ARG A 82 2.35 -21.19 53.63
N VAL A 83 2.40 -19.86 53.73
CA VAL A 83 3.27 -19.14 54.66
C VAL A 83 2.65 -19.22 56.06
N GLU A 84 1.35 -18.95 56.16
CA GLU A 84 0.57 -19.14 57.38
C GLU A 84 -0.01 -20.56 57.39
N THR A 85 0.74 -21.50 58.00
CA THR A 85 0.44 -22.93 57.87
C THR A 85 -0.84 -23.39 58.58
N GLY A 86 -1.36 -22.61 59.54
CA GLY A 86 -2.59 -22.96 60.26
C GLY A 86 -2.52 -24.37 60.87
N PRO A 87 -3.46 -25.28 60.57
CA PRO A 87 -3.45 -26.66 61.09
C PRO A 87 -2.40 -27.56 60.41
N PHE A 88 -1.78 -27.13 59.32
CA PHE A 88 -0.75 -27.87 58.62
C PHE A 88 0.61 -27.65 59.28
N ALA A 89 1.44 -28.68 59.34
CA ALA A 89 2.87 -28.53 59.60
C ALA A 89 3.54 -27.85 58.39
N TYR A 90 3.14 -28.27 57.18
CA TYR A 90 3.42 -27.61 55.92
C TYR A 90 2.34 -27.96 54.88
N MET A 91 2.21 -27.14 53.84
CA MET A 91 1.36 -27.39 52.68
C MET A 91 2.05 -26.82 51.45
N ASN A 92 2.53 -27.70 50.57
CA ASN A 92 3.19 -27.38 49.31
C ASN A 92 2.30 -27.78 48.15
N LEU A 93 2.23 -26.93 47.13
CA LEU A 93 1.47 -27.16 45.92
C LEU A 93 2.39 -27.06 44.71
N HIS A 94 2.22 -27.98 43.77
CA HIS A 94 2.92 -27.97 42.50
C HIS A 94 1.92 -28.17 41.37
N TRP A 95 1.78 -27.17 40.51
CA TRP A 95 0.89 -27.21 39.37
C TRP A 95 1.71 -27.32 38.10
N THR A 96 1.27 -28.16 37.18
CA THR A 96 1.91 -28.36 35.88
C THR A 96 0.87 -28.27 34.77
N TYR A 97 1.23 -27.62 33.67
CA TYR A 97 0.39 -27.48 32.48
C TYR A 97 1.06 -28.17 31.30
N ARG A 98 0.38 -29.16 30.71
CA ARG A 98 0.90 -29.93 29.59
C ARG A 98 -0.03 -29.80 28.40
N ALA A 99 0.51 -29.44 27.25
CA ALA A 99 -0.25 -29.51 25.99
C ALA A 99 -0.54 -30.98 25.68
N VAL A 100 -1.81 -31.30 25.42
CA VAL A 100 -2.29 -32.65 25.10
C VAL A 100 -3.22 -32.58 23.88
N ALA A 101 -3.53 -33.72 23.28
CA ALA A 101 -4.51 -33.76 22.20
C ALA A 101 -5.87 -33.23 22.70
N GLY A 102 -6.39 -32.20 22.03
CA GLY A 102 -7.64 -31.56 22.39
C GLY A 102 -7.57 -30.49 23.49
N GLY A 103 -6.38 -30.04 23.92
CA GLY A 103 -6.26 -28.87 24.79
C GLY A 103 -5.06 -28.89 25.74
N THR A 104 -5.28 -28.45 26.97
CA THR A 104 -4.24 -28.32 28.01
C THR A 104 -4.63 -29.14 29.22
N GLU A 105 -3.79 -30.10 29.60
CA GLU A 105 -3.91 -30.80 30.87
C GLU A 105 -3.35 -29.93 31.98
N MET A 106 -4.18 -29.67 32.99
CA MET A 106 -3.81 -29.03 34.24
C MET A 106 -3.74 -30.10 35.33
N ARG A 107 -2.58 -30.25 35.97
CA ARG A 107 -2.36 -31.22 37.05
C ARG A 107 -1.87 -30.49 38.30
N TRP A 108 -2.51 -30.77 39.44
CA TRP A 108 -2.17 -30.19 40.74
C TRP A 108 -1.80 -31.30 41.72
N VAL A 109 -0.59 -31.19 42.24
CA VAL A 109 -0.07 -32.04 43.31
C VAL A 109 -0.01 -31.22 44.58
N GLN A 110 -0.52 -31.77 45.68
CA GLN A 110 -0.45 -31.13 46.99
C GLN A 110 0.20 -32.08 47.98
N GLU A 111 1.27 -31.65 48.64
CA GLU A 111 2.03 -32.41 49.64
C GLU A 111 1.95 -31.67 50.97
N PHE A 112 1.51 -32.37 52.01
CA PHE A 112 1.26 -31.75 53.31
C PHE A 112 1.42 -32.75 54.46
N ASP A 113 1.53 -32.21 55.66
CA ASP A 113 1.42 -32.97 56.89
C ASP A 113 0.61 -32.15 57.89
N MET A 114 -0.27 -32.78 58.65
CA MET A 114 -1.06 -32.10 59.68
C MET A 114 -0.23 -31.95 60.96
N LYS A 115 -0.40 -30.84 61.69
CA LYS A 115 0.24 -30.68 63.00
C LYS A 115 -0.32 -31.71 64.00
N PRO A 116 0.48 -32.20 64.94
CA PRO A 116 -0.03 -32.93 66.10
C PRO A 116 -1.11 -32.11 66.82
N GLY A 117 -2.30 -32.69 67.03
CA GLY A 117 -3.45 -32.01 67.64
C GLY A 117 -4.30 -31.18 66.67
N ALA A 118 -4.03 -31.21 65.37
CA ALA A 118 -4.94 -30.65 64.37
C ALA A 118 -6.32 -31.34 64.44
N PRO A 119 -7.42 -30.64 64.07
CA PRO A 119 -8.77 -31.21 64.11
C PRO A 119 -8.99 -32.40 63.17
N PHE A 120 -8.09 -32.61 62.21
CA PHE A 120 -8.14 -33.68 61.22
C PHE A 120 -6.76 -34.30 61.05
N ASP A 121 -6.72 -35.61 60.81
CA ASP A 121 -5.48 -36.29 60.42
C ASP A 121 -5.22 -36.17 58.91
N ASN A 122 -4.07 -36.69 58.49
CA ASN A 122 -3.63 -36.72 57.09
C ASN A 122 -4.62 -37.44 56.17
N ALA A 123 -5.27 -38.51 56.62
CA ALA A 123 -6.17 -39.30 55.79
C ALA A 123 -7.47 -38.54 55.50
N HIS A 124 -8.07 -37.94 56.53
CA HIS A 124 -9.26 -37.11 56.41
C HIS A 124 -9.00 -35.90 55.50
N MET A 125 -7.87 -35.22 55.68
CA MET A 125 -7.52 -34.08 54.85
C MET A 125 -7.23 -34.49 53.40
N THR A 126 -6.61 -35.64 53.16
CA THR A 126 -6.37 -36.19 51.81
C THR A 126 -7.69 -36.43 51.08
N ALA A 127 -8.67 -37.03 51.75
CA ALA A 127 -9.99 -37.26 51.18
C ALA A 127 -10.70 -35.95 50.84
N HIS A 128 -10.69 -34.99 51.77
CA HIS A 128 -11.29 -33.67 51.58
C HIS A 128 -10.67 -32.93 50.39
N LEU A 129 -9.34 -32.85 50.32
CA LEU A 129 -8.64 -32.16 49.24
C LEU A 129 -8.91 -32.80 47.88
N ASN A 130 -8.94 -34.13 47.77
CA ASN A 130 -9.28 -34.79 46.50
C ASN A 130 -10.70 -34.44 46.03
N THR A 131 -11.68 -34.39 46.93
CA THR A 131 -13.05 -34.01 46.59
C THR A 131 -13.13 -32.56 46.13
N THR A 132 -12.60 -31.63 46.94
CA THR A 132 -12.68 -30.19 46.65
C THR A 132 -11.87 -29.82 45.41
N THR A 133 -10.66 -30.36 45.25
CA THR A 133 -9.79 -30.08 44.10
C THR A 133 -10.43 -30.52 42.79
N ARG A 134 -11.06 -31.71 42.74
CA ARG A 134 -11.74 -32.17 41.51
C ARG A 134 -12.94 -31.29 41.15
N ALA A 135 -13.77 -30.93 42.12
CA ALA A 135 -14.91 -30.04 41.89
C ALA A 135 -14.47 -28.66 41.37
N ASN A 136 -13.39 -28.10 41.93
CA ASN A 136 -12.83 -26.83 41.45
C ASN A 136 -12.23 -26.97 40.05
N MET A 137 -11.51 -28.05 39.76
CA MET A 137 -10.99 -28.32 38.43
C MET A 137 -12.11 -28.38 37.37
N GLU A 138 -13.23 -29.04 37.65
CA GLU A 138 -14.39 -29.09 36.76
C GLU A 138 -15.02 -27.71 36.53
N ARG A 139 -15.16 -26.91 37.59
CA ARG A 139 -15.67 -25.54 37.50
C ARG A 139 -14.76 -24.65 36.65
N ILE A 140 -13.45 -24.70 36.92
CA ILE A 140 -12.44 -23.92 36.20
C ILE A 140 -12.38 -24.33 34.73
N LYS A 141 -12.41 -25.64 34.43
CA LYS A 141 -12.51 -26.16 33.06
C LYS A 141 -13.69 -25.54 32.33
N LYS A 142 -14.88 -25.57 32.94
CA LYS A 142 -16.09 -25.01 32.31
C LYS A 142 -15.94 -23.52 32.02
N ILE A 143 -15.48 -22.72 32.99
CA ILE A 143 -15.28 -21.27 32.81
C ILE A 143 -14.31 -20.99 31.66
N ILE A 144 -13.19 -21.69 31.59
CA ILE A 144 -12.18 -21.49 30.55
C ILE A 144 -12.70 -21.90 29.17
N GLU A 145 -13.41 -23.04 29.08
CA GLU A 145 -13.97 -23.52 27.81
C GLU A 145 -15.09 -22.62 27.29
N ASP A 146 -15.91 -22.06 28.19
CA ASP A 146 -16.94 -21.09 27.83
C ASP A 146 -16.28 -19.79 27.32
N ARG A 147 -15.26 -19.26 28.03
CA ARG A 147 -14.46 -18.11 27.57
C ARG A 147 -13.78 -18.39 26.22
N HIS A 148 -13.24 -19.59 26.02
CA HIS A 148 -12.62 -19.97 24.75
C HIS A 148 -13.61 -19.95 23.59
N ARG A 149 -14.81 -20.49 23.82
CA ARG A 149 -15.89 -20.51 22.82
C ARG A 149 -16.43 -19.12 22.52
N GLU A 150 -16.52 -18.26 23.53
CA GLU A 150 -16.91 -16.86 23.38
C GLU A 150 -15.85 -16.06 22.60
N GLY A 151 -14.56 -16.25 22.90
CA GLY A 151 -13.47 -15.61 22.15
C GLY A 151 -13.37 -16.08 20.69
N GLN A 152 -13.82 -17.30 20.40
CA GLN A 152 -13.93 -17.81 19.02
C GLN A 152 -15.13 -17.24 18.26
N ARG A 153 -16.15 -16.70 18.94
CA ARG A 153 -17.22 -15.96 18.28
C ARG A 153 -16.66 -14.59 17.90
N THR A 154 -16.03 -14.51 16.74
CA THR A 154 -15.73 -13.23 16.11
C THR A 154 -17.05 -12.43 16.04
N PRO A 155 -17.16 -11.25 16.69
CA PRO A 155 -18.36 -10.44 16.53
C PRO A 155 -18.58 -10.23 15.04
N ALA A 156 -19.82 -10.43 14.59
CA ALA A 156 -20.16 -10.26 13.18
C ALA A 156 -19.66 -8.89 12.73
N SER A 157 -18.65 -8.88 11.84
CA SER A 157 -18.13 -7.64 11.28
C SER A 157 -19.26 -6.98 10.51
N VAL A 158 -19.53 -5.71 10.81
CA VAL A 158 -20.47 -4.89 10.02
C VAL A 158 -19.93 -4.69 8.59
N LEU A 159 -18.60 -4.79 8.44
CA LEU A 159 -17.95 -4.75 7.14
C LEU A 159 -17.92 -6.12 6.48
N PRO A 160 -18.04 -6.19 5.14
CA PRO A 160 -17.98 -7.43 4.40
C PRO A 160 -16.67 -8.20 4.67
N THR A 161 -16.80 -9.51 4.85
CA THR A 161 -15.65 -10.44 4.97
C THR A 161 -15.28 -11.08 3.63
N GLU A 162 -16.17 -11.02 2.65
CA GLU A 162 -15.95 -11.56 1.31
C GLU A 162 -14.89 -10.74 0.55
N LEU A 163 -13.96 -11.43 -0.10
CA LEU A 163 -12.79 -10.81 -0.77
C LEU A 163 -13.19 -9.71 -1.76
N HIS A 164 -14.15 -9.98 -2.64
CA HIS A 164 -14.60 -8.99 -3.64
C HIS A 164 -15.24 -7.76 -2.99
N ALA A 165 -15.97 -7.96 -1.89
CA ALA A 165 -16.59 -6.86 -1.17
C ALA A 165 -15.54 -6.03 -0.41
N GLN A 166 -14.47 -6.66 0.09
CA GLN A 166 -13.31 -5.97 0.65
C GLN A 166 -12.53 -5.18 -0.41
N GLN A 167 -12.34 -5.77 -1.60
CA GLN A 167 -11.71 -5.07 -2.72
C GLN A 167 -12.54 -3.84 -3.13
N LEU A 168 -13.86 -3.97 -3.23
CA LEU A 168 -14.74 -2.84 -3.53
C LEU A 168 -14.73 -1.80 -2.40
N LEU A 169 -14.65 -2.22 -1.13
CA LEU A 169 -14.50 -1.31 0.00
C LEU A 169 -13.18 -0.51 -0.07
N LEU A 170 -12.08 -1.16 -0.49
CA LEU A 170 -10.80 -0.50 -0.71
C LEU A 170 -10.88 0.52 -1.86
N LEU A 171 -11.53 0.16 -2.97
CA LEU A 171 -11.79 1.07 -4.09
C LEU A 171 -12.67 2.25 -3.67
N ALA A 172 -13.72 2.01 -2.87
CA ALA A 172 -14.56 3.08 -2.29
C ALA A 172 -13.79 3.97 -1.30
N ALA A 173 -12.69 3.49 -0.73
CA ALA A 173 -11.79 4.26 0.12
C ALA A 173 -10.64 4.96 -0.64
N SER A 174 -10.45 4.66 -1.94
CA SER A 174 -9.32 5.14 -2.74
C SER A 174 -9.14 6.65 -2.71
N GLY A 175 -10.22 7.43 -2.76
CA GLY A 175 -10.15 8.89 -2.65
C GLY A 175 -9.52 9.38 -1.35
N ARG A 176 -9.75 8.68 -0.22
CA ARG A 176 -9.08 8.97 1.06
C ARG A 176 -7.62 8.55 1.05
N LEU A 177 -7.31 7.39 0.45
CA LEU A 177 -5.94 6.91 0.31
C LEU A 177 -5.08 7.84 -0.55
N ALA A 178 -5.62 8.36 -1.65
CA ALA A 178 -4.96 9.36 -2.48
C ALA A 178 -4.60 10.62 -1.69
N ARG A 179 -5.48 11.08 -0.79
CA ARG A 179 -5.19 12.22 0.10
C ARG A 179 -4.14 11.91 1.16
N ILE A 180 -4.13 10.69 1.69
CA ILE A 180 -3.06 10.24 2.58
C ILE A 180 -1.72 10.30 1.84
N VAL A 181 -1.62 9.73 0.64
CA VAL A 181 -0.39 9.76 -0.19
C VAL A 181 0.04 11.20 -0.51
N HIS A 182 -0.92 12.09 -0.79
CA HIS A 182 -0.63 13.52 -0.96
C HIS A 182 0.00 14.14 0.28
N VAL A 183 -0.57 13.93 1.48
CA VAL A 183 0.01 14.42 2.74
C VAL A 183 1.42 13.88 2.95
N LEU A 184 1.66 12.60 2.69
CA LEU A 184 2.99 11.98 2.82
C LEU A 184 4.01 12.60 1.86
N THR A 185 3.55 12.99 0.66
CA THR A 185 4.34 13.63 -0.38
C THR A 185 4.72 15.06 0.00
N GLU A 186 3.75 15.87 0.46
CA GLU A 186 3.99 17.25 0.90
C GLU A 186 4.95 17.30 2.10
N LEU A 187 4.77 16.39 3.07
CA LEU A 187 5.62 16.30 4.26
C LEU A 187 6.93 15.54 4.03
N ARG A 188 7.15 15.01 2.82
CA ARG A 188 8.35 14.25 2.42
C ARG A 188 8.70 13.12 3.38
N ILE A 189 7.70 12.43 3.93
CA ILE A 189 7.89 11.38 4.95
C ILE A 189 8.80 10.25 4.44
N ALA A 190 8.67 9.86 3.16
CA ALA A 190 9.50 8.82 2.57
C ALA A 190 10.99 9.18 2.57
N ASP A 191 11.34 10.47 2.40
CA ASP A 191 12.72 10.93 2.50
C ASP A 191 13.22 10.87 3.96
N LEU A 192 12.38 11.27 4.93
CA LEU A 192 12.74 11.26 6.36
C LEU A 192 12.93 9.86 6.96
N LEU A 193 12.33 8.84 6.34
CA LEU A 193 12.45 7.44 6.72
C LEU A 193 13.49 6.66 5.91
N ALA A 194 14.22 7.32 5.00
CA ALA A 194 15.20 6.67 4.13
C ALA A 194 16.38 6.06 4.91
N ASP A 195 16.80 6.72 5.99
CA ASP A 195 17.94 6.31 6.81
C ASP A 195 17.57 5.32 7.94
N GLY A 196 16.28 4.98 8.07
CA GLY A 196 15.81 3.98 9.03
C GLY A 196 14.53 4.36 9.77
N PRO A 197 14.10 3.51 10.73
CA PRO A 197 12.88 3.72 11.49
C PRO A 197 12.92 4.98 12.36
N ARG A 198 11.81 5.72 12.43
CA ARG A 198 11.68 6.96 13.25
C ARG A 198 10.41 6.94 14.07
N HIS A 199 10.44 7.53 15.27
CA HIS A 199 9.25 7.71 16.09
C HIS A 199 8.37 8.85 15.54
N VAL A 200 7.04 8.72 15.61
CA VAL A 200 6.12 9.73 15.07
C VAL A 200 6.34 11.13 15.66
N ALA A 201 6.71 11.25 16.94
CA ALA A 201 7.02 12.53 17.57
C ALA A 201 8.19 13.26 16.91
N GLU A 202 9.19 12.53 16.42
CA GLU A 202 10.35 13.12 15.73
C GLU A 202 9.95 13.60 14.34
N LEU A 203 9.21 12.78 13.59
CA LEU A 203 8.68 13.15 12.28
C LEU A 203 7.75 14.37 12.40
N ALA A 204 6.91 14.42 13.42
CA ALA A 204 6.00 15.53 13.67
C ALA A 204 6.76 16.84 13.94
N LYS A 205 7.84 16.77 14.73
CA LYS A 205 8.71 17.91 15.00
C LYS A 205 9.42 18.40 13.73
N GLU A 206 9.94 17.50 12.89
CA GLU A 206 10.66 17.86 11.66
C GLU A 206 9.74 18.41 10.58
N THR A 207 8.49 17.96 10.55
CA THR A 207 7.49 18.37 9.55
C THR A 207 6.58 19.50 10.00
N ASP A 208 6.80 20.04 11.20
CA ASP A 208 5.92 21.04 11.85
C ASP A 208 4.45 20.63 11.86
N THR A 209 4.18 19.38 12.26
CA THR A 209 2.82 18.84 12.33
C THR A 209 2.42 18.41 13.73
N HIS A 210 1.10 18.33 13.97
CA HIS A 210 0.56 17.80 15.21
C HIS A 210 0.78 16.28 15.29
N GLU A 211 1.52 15.81 16.28
CA GLU A 211 1.95 14.41 16.44
C GLU A 211 0.81 13.40 16.30
N LEU A 212 -0.30 13.59 17.03
CA LEU A 212 -1.42 12.64 16.99
C LEU A 212 -2.15 12.65 15.64
N SER A 213 -2.14 13.79 14.93
CA SER A 213 -2.71 13.87 13.59
C SER A 213 -1.83 13.15 12.58
N LEU A 214 -0.51 13.38 12.62
CA LEU A 214 0.45 12.69 11.76
C LEU A 214 0.41 11.18 12.01
N TYR A 215 0.35 10.76 13.28
CA TYR A 215 0.20 9.35 13.65
C TYR A 215 -1.00 8.68 12.97
N ARG A 216 -2.15 9.37 12.91
CA ARG A 216 -3.35 8.84 12.25
C ARG A 216 -3.17 8.68 10.74
N VAL A 217 -2.43 9.58 10.10
CA VAL A 217 -2.08 9.47 8.68
C VAL A 217 -1.12 8.29 8.46
N LEU A 218 -0.05 8.19 9.26
CA LEU A 218 0.96 7.16 9.13
C LEU A 218 0.43 5.76 9.40
N ARG A 219 -0.39 5.55 10.45
CA ARG A 219 -0.99 4.23 10.72
C ARG A 219 -1.96 3.80 9.61
N SER A 220 -2.67 4.77 8.99
CA SER A 220 -3.52 4.49 7.83
C SER A 220 -2.68 4.14 6.59
N ALA A 221 -1.58 4.85 6.35
CA ALA A 221 -0.63 4.51 5.29
C ALA A 221 0.02 3.12 5.50
N ALA A 222 0.33 2.78 6.76
CA ALA A 222 0.88 1.49 7.11
C ALA A 222 -0.11 0.33 6.87
N SER A 223 -1.41 0.58 7.05
CA SER A 223 -2.45 -0.43 6.77
C SER A 223 -2.53 -0.84 5.29
N VAL A 224 -1.99 -0.03 4.38
CA VAL A 224 -1.90 -0.32 2.94
C VAL A 224 -0.45 -0.52 2.47
N GLY A 225 0.47 -0.76 3.41
CA GLY A 225 1.85 -1.14 3.11
C GLY A 225 2.77 -0.01 2.62
N VAL A 226 2.31 1.25 2.60
CA VAL A 226 3.17 2.39 2.24
C VAL A 226 4.30 2.53 3.26
N PHE A 227 4.01 2.34 4.54
CA PHE A 227 5.01 2.25 5.62
C PHE A 227 4.77 1.00 6.47
N ALA A 228 5.70 0.70 7.37
CA ALA A 228 5.49 -0.31 8.41
C ALA A 228 5.44 0.36 9.78
N GLU A 229 4.37 0.12 10.55
CA GLU A 229 4.29 0.54 11.95
C GLU A 229 4.96 -0.51 12.85
N GLY A 230 5.97 -0.08 13.59
CA GLY A 230 6.67 -0.86 14.60
C GLY A 230 6.13 -0.61 16.01
N PRO A 231 6.79 -1.18 17.05
CA PRO A 231 6.39 -0.95 18.43
C PRO A 231 6.50 0.53 18.79
N VAL A 232 5.67 0.98 19.73
CA VAL A 232 5.72 2.34 20.28
C VAL A 232 5.64 3.42 19.19
N ARG A 233 4.73 3.28 18.20
CA ARG A 233 4.48 4.30 17.14
C ARG A 233 5.73 4.71 16.35
N THR A 234 6.63 3.77 16.15
CA THR A 234 7.75 3.90 15.22
C THR A 234 7.31 3.52 13.81
N PHE A 235 7.85 4.18 12.79
CA PHE A 235 7.53 3.89 11.39
C PHE A 235 8.81 3.69 10.58
N SER A 236 8.75 2.76 9.62
CA SER A 236 9.85 2.45 8.71
C SER A 236 9.40 2.53 7.26
N ALA A 237 10.34 2.89 6.38
CA ALA A 237 10.14 2.78 4.93
C ALA A 237 9.87 1.33 4.50
N THR A 238 9.06 1.17 3.45
CA THR A 238 8.87 -0.08 2.71
C THR A 238 9.29 0.11 1.25
N PRO A 239 9.43 -0.97 0.46
CA PRO A 239 9.64 -0.84 -0.99
C PRO A 239 8.58 0.03 -1.69
N LEU A 240 7.35 0.08 -1.17
CA LEU A 240 6.29 0.93 -1.76
C LEU A 240 6.54 2.41 -1.50
N SER A 241 6.96 2.81 -0.30
CA SER A 241 7.33 4.21 -0.03
C SER A 241 8.53 4.70 -0.83
N ASP A 242 9.37 3.78 -1.33
CA ASP A 242 10.54 4.13 -2.15
C ASP A 242 10.14 4.92 -3.40
N GLY A 243 8.96 4.61 -3.96
CA GLY A 243 8.40 5.33 -5.11
C GLY A 243 7.98 6.78 -4.81
N LEU A 244 7.95 7.19 -3.53
CA LEU A 244 7.66 8.55 -3.10
C LEU A 244 8.91 9.36 -2.71
N ARG A 245 10.12 8.76 -2.77
CA ARG A 245 11.36 9.48 -2.45
C ARG A 245 11.73 10.48 -3.55
N THR A 246 12.20 11.66 -3.16
CA THR A 246 12.60 12.73 -4.09
C THR A 246 13.80 12.32 -4.95
N GLY A 247 14.70 11.50 -4.40
CA GLY A 247 15.90 11.03 -5.08
C GLY A 247 15.72 9.74 -5.88
N ASN A 248 14.50 9.16 -5.94
CA ASN A 248 14.26 7.96 -6.73
C ASN A 248 13.86 8.35 -8.17
N PRO A 249 14.76 8.20 -9.17
CA PRO A 249 14.42 8.53 -10.55
C PRO A 249 13.33 7.62 -11.12
N ASP A 250 13.14 6.41 -10.55
CA ASP A 250 12.14 5.41 -10.91
C ASP A 250 10.83 5.53 -10.09
N GLY A 251 10.75 6.54 -9.22
CA GLY A 251 9.58 6.80 -8.39
C GLY A 251 8.41 7.41 -9.16
N VAL A 252 7.23 7.34 -8.54
CA VAL A 252 5.99 7.93 -9.06
C VAL A 252 5.67 9.29 -8.42
N LEU A 253 6.61 9.86 -7.66
CA LEU A 253 6.44 11.16 -7.00
C LEU A 253 5.97 12.28 -7.95
N PRO A 254 6.52 12.45 -9.17
CA PRO A 254 6.03 13.46 -10.10
C PRO A 254 4.56 13.23 -10.51
N LEU A 255 4.14 11.97 -10.66
CA LEU A 255 2.76 11.60 -10.99
C LEU A 255 1.81 11.89 -9.82
N VAL A 256 2.22 11.60 -8.59
CA VAL A 256 1.45 11.95 -7.40
C VAL A 256 1.23 13.46 -7.31
N LYS A 257 2.27 14.26 -7.58
CA LYS A 257 2.16 15.73 -7.61
C LYS A 257 1.22 16.19 -8.71
N TYR A 258 1.41 15.71 -9.94
CA TYR A 258 0.54 16.01 -11.08
C TYR A 258 -0.94 15.72 -10.77
N ASN A 259 -1.25 14.55 -10.21
CA ASN A 259 -2.62 14.14 -9.87
C ASN A 259 -3.26 14.94 -8.73
N ASN A 260 -2.48 15.72 -7.98
CA ASN A 260 -2.98 16.59 -6.91
C ASN A 260 -3.00 18.08 -7.29
N MET A 261 -2.54 18.44 -8.50
CA MET A 261 -2.67 19.79 -9.01
C MET A 261 -4.14 20.15 -9.24
N GLU A 262 -4.46 21.44 -9.14
CA GLU A 262 -5.81 21.92 -9.39
C GLU A 262 -6.28 21.62 -10.83
N LEU A 263 -5.35 21.72 -11.79
CA LEU A 263 -5.59 21.50 -13.22
C LEU A 263 -6.00 20.06 -13.57
N THR A 264 -5.61 19.06 -12.76
CA THR A 264 -6.04 17.66 -12.92
C THR A 264 -7.25 17.37 -12.06
N ARG A 265 -7.24 17.81 -10.80
CA ARG A 265 -8.25 17.43 -9.83
C ARG A 265 -9.64 18.00 -10.13
N ARG A 266 -9.75 19.29 -10.46
CA ARG A 266 -11.07 19.92 -10.67
C ARG A 266 -11.81 19.35 -11.88
N PRO A 267 -11.17 19.09 -13.03
CA PRO A 267 -11.81 18.37 -14.14
C PRO A 267 -12.32 16.99 -13.75
N TYR A 268 -11.56 16.24 -12.94
CA TYR A 268 -11.99 14.93 -12.43
C TYR A 268 -13.20 14.99 -11.50
N ASP A 269 -13.33 16.06 -10.71
CA ASP A 269 -14.56 16.31 -9.92
C ASP A 269 -15.80 16.45 -10.84
N GLU A 270 -15.61 16.83 -12.11
CA GLU A 270 -16.65 16.97 -13.15
C GLU A 270 -16.62 15.85 -14.22
N ILE A 271 -15.98 14.70 -13.97
CA ILE A 271 -15.82 13.60 -14.94
C ILE A 271 -17.13 13.16 -15.61
N MET A 272 -18.26 13.25 -14.90
CA MET A 272 -19.58 12.93 -15.46
C MET A 272 -19.98 13.84 -16.63
N HIS A 273 -19.41 15.03 -16.75
CA HIS A 273 -19.58 15.88 -17.93
C HIS A 273 -18.99 15.20 -19.18
N SER A 274 -17.73 14.77 -19.12
CA SER A 274 -17.09 14.05 -20.22
C SER A 274 -17.84 12.78 -20.56
N VAL A 275 -18.23 11.99 -19.56
CA VAL A 275 -18.98 10.74 -19.79
C VAL A 275 -20.34 11.01 -20.46
N ARG A 276 -21.02 12.12 -20.14
CA ARG A 276 -22.35 12.43 -20.69
C ARG A 276 -22.32 13.08 -22.07
N THR A 277 -21.23 13.74 -22.43
CA THR A 277 -21.18 14.62 -23.61
C THR A 277 -20.11 14.25 -24.62
N GLY A 278 -19.09 13.49 -24.21
CA GLY A 278 -17.87 13.28 -24.98
C GLY A 278 -16.89 14.45 -24.93
N GLU A 279 -17.25 15.59 -24.31
CA GLU A 279 -16.42 16.79 -24.26
C GLU A 279 -15.55 16.84 -23.00
N PRO A 280 -14.31 17.37 -23.06
CA PRO A 280 -13.41 17.40 -21.91
C PRO A 280 -13.96 18.27 -20.77
N ALA A 281 -14.10 17.69 -19.57
CA ALA A 281 -14.47 18.39 -18.34
C ALA A 281 -13.52 19.55 -18.02
N PHE A 282 -12.27 19.49 -18.46
CA PHE A 282 -11.32 20.60 -18.35
C PHE A 282 -11.87 21.90 -18.90
N ARG A 283 -12.39 21.88 -20.14
CA ARG A 283 -12.94 23.08 -20.78
C ARG A 283 -14.14 23.64 -20.03
N ARG A 284 -14.98 22.76 -19.47
CA ARG A 284 -16.10 23.16 -18.62
C ARG A 284 -15.65 23.86 -17.33
N VAL A 285 -14.57 23.39 -16.71
CA VAL A 285 -14.07 23.89 -15.42
C VAL A 285 -13.28 25.20 -15.57
N PHE A 286 -12.41 25.28 -16.59
CA PHE A 286 -11.48 26.40 -16.76
C PHE A 286 -11.87 27.37 -17.88
N GLY A 287 -12.86 27.04 -18.70
CA GLY A 287 -13.34 27.89 -19.80
C GLY A 287 -12.45 27.90 -21.05
N SER A 288 -11.30 27.21 -21.02
CA SER A 288 -10.33 27.10 -22.11
C SER A 288 -9.89 25.65 -22.30
N SER A 289 -9.20 25.34 -23.40
CA SER A 289 -8.53 24.04 -23.55
C SER A 289 -7.36 23.90 -22.56
N PHE A 290 -6.88 22.66 -22.40
CA PHE A 290 -5.73 22.36 -21.54
C PHE A 290 -4.49 23.17 -21.92
N PHE A 291 -4.14 23.20 -23.20
CA PHE A 291 -2.95 23.90 -23.68
C PHE A 291 -3.09 25.43 -23.60
N GLU A 292 -4.27 25.98 -23.92
CA GLU A 292 -4.57 27.42 -23.72
C GLU A 292 -4.42 27.80 -22.25
N HIS A 293 -4.85 26.93 -21.34
CA HIS A 293 -4.71 27.17 -19.91
C HIS A 293 -3.24 27.16 -19.46
N LEU A 294 -2.43 26.22 -19.93
CA LEU A 294 -1.00 26.19 -19.62
C LEU A 294 -0.26 27.42 -20.17
N GLU A 295 -0.66 27.91 -21.34
CA GLU A 295 -0.11 29.14 -21.91
C GLU A 295 -0.46 30.38 -21.07
N ALA A 296 -1.67 30.45 -20.53
CA ALA A 296 -2.07 31.51 -19.62
C ALA A 296 -1.47 31.39 -18.20
N ASN A 297 -0.91 30.22 -17.84
CA ASN A 297 -0.42 29.93 -16.49
C ASN A 297 1.01 29.32 -16.52
N PRO A 298 2.07 30.16 -16.59
CA PRO A 298 3.44 29.71 -16.80
C PRO A 298 3.96 28.69 -15.79
N GLU A 299 3.64 28.83 -14.50
CA GLU A 299 4.09 27.88 -13.45
C GLU A 299 3.53 26.47 -13.67
N ALA A 300 2.24 26.39 -14.03
CA ALA A 300 1.59 25.12 -14.35
C ALA A 300 2.14 24.54 -15.66
N GLY A 301 2.35 25.39 -16.67
CA GLY A 301 2.99 25.02 -17.93
C GLY A 301 4.36 24.42 -17.72
N GLU A 302 5.24 25.10 -16.98
CA GLU A 302 6.58 24.63 -16.66
C GLU A 302 6.57 23.31 -15.87
N PHE A 303 5.66 23.14 -14.90
CA PHE A 303 5.54 21.87 -14.19
C PHE A 303 5.13 20.74 -15.14
N PHE A 304 4.11 20.97 -15.97
CA PHE A 304 3.63 19.99 -16.93
C PHE A 304 4.70 19.61 -17.95
N GLU A 305 5.44 20.59 -18.48
CA GLU A 305 6.56 20.38 -19.39
C GLU A 305 7.66 19.53 -18.73
N ARG A 306 8.08 19.85 -17.49
CA ARG A 306 9.05 19.04 -16.74
C ARG A 306 8.54 17.63 -16.46
N PHE A 307 7.27 17.49 -16.12
CA PHE A 307 6.61 16.21 -15.88
C PHE A 307 6.60 15.34 -17.14
N MET A 308 6.16 15.90 -18.27
CA MET A 308 6.13 15.22 -19.57
C MET A 308 7.54 14.89 -20.07
N ALA A 309 8.52 15.77 -19.86
CA ALA A 309 9.92 15.50 -20.20
C ALA A 309 10.48 14.35 -19.37
N HIS A 310 10.20 14.29 -18.06
CA HIS A 310 10.64 13.19 -17.20
C HIS A 310 10.13 11.83 -17.69
N TRP A 311 8.83 11.72 -18.01
CA TRP A 311 8.24 10.48 -18.52
C TRP A 311 8.67 10.15 -19.95
N SER A 312 8.67 11.13 -20.84
CA SER A 312 9.10 10.94 -22.25
C SER A 312 10.54 10.45 -22.31
N ARG A 313 11.47 11.02 -21.53
CA ARG A 313 12.88 10.61 -21.52
C ARG A 313 13.06 9.15 -21.11
N ARG A 314 12.27 8.67 -20.13
CA ARG A 314 12.30 7.27 -19.69
C ARG A 314 11.82 6.32 -20.79
N LEU A 315 10.63 6.58 -21.34
CA LEU A 315 10.01 5.72 -22.36
C LEU A 315 10.85 5.69 -23.66
N VAL A 316 11.42 6.83 -24.03
CA VAL A 316 12.25 6.98 -25.23
C VAL A 316 13.57 6.23 -25.13
N LEU A 317 14.25 6.27 -23.99
CA LEU A 317 15.58 5.66 -23.86
C LEU A 317 15.52 4.13 -23.99
N ASP A 318 14.46 3.52 -23.47
CA ASP A 318 14.23 2.08 -23.61
C ASP A 318 13.80 1.72 -25.05
N GLY A 319 13.02 2.59 -25.71
CA GLY A 319 12.50 2.34 -27.05
C GLY A 319 13.50 2.55 -28.19
N LEU A 320 14.37 3.58 -28.13
CA LEU A 320 15.18 4.03 -29.27
C LEU A 320 16.29 3.07 -29.73
N ALA A 321 16.74 2.15 -28.88
CA ALA A 321 17.90 1.32 -29.18
C ALA A 321 17.68 0.36 -30.38
N ASP A 322 16.42 0.03 -30.71
CA ASP A 322 16.07 -1.07 -31.61
C ASP A 322 15.05 -0.70 -32.72
N GLN A 323 15.04 0.56 -33.17
CA GLN A 323 14.01 1.07 -34.11
C GLN A 323 14.47 1.16 -35.57
N GLY A 324 15.71 0.73 -35.88
CA GLY A 324 16.27 0.78 -37.24
C GLY A 324 16.43 2.20 -37.81
N MET A 325 16.53 3.22 -36.95
CA MET A 325 16.53 4.63 -37.35
C MET A 325 17.74 5.03 -38.22
N GLU A 326 18.79 4.20 -38.26
CA GLU A 326 20.01 4.41 -39.04
C GLU A 326 19.81 4.47 -40.56
N ARG A 327 18.65 4.05 -41.05
CA ARG A 327 18.32 4.09 -42.48
C ARG A 327 17.78 5.45 -42.96
N PHE A 328 17.36 6.33 -42.04
CA PHE A 328 16.74 7.61 -42.38
C PHE A 328 17.74 8.75 -42.31
N SER A 329 17.93 9.47 -43.43
CA SER A 329 18.88 10.58 -43.50
C SER A 329 18.23 11.93 -43.20
N ARG A 330 16.94 12.07 -43.51
CA ARG A 330 16.17 13.30 -43.31
C ARG A 330 14.90 12.98 -42.52
N ILE A 331 14.81 13.50 -41.30
CA ILE A 331 13.76 13.18 -40.34
C ILE A 331 12.95 14.45 -40.03
N ALA A 332 11.64 14.43 -40.26
CA ALA A 332 10.72 15.51 -39.86
C ALA A 332 9.96 15.10 -38.60
N ASP A 333 10.23 15.76 -37.47
CA ASP A 333 9.52 15.58 -36.19
C ASP A 333 8.39 16.61 -36.09
N LEU A 334 7.15 16.13 -36.21
CA LEU A 334 5.94 16.94 -36.24
C LEU A 334 5.29 16.93 -34.84
N GLY A 335 5.17 18.10 -34.21
CA GLY A 335 4.85 18.20 -32.78
C GLY A 335 5.99 17.70 -31.89
N GLY A 336 7.24 18.00 -32.28
CA GLY A 336 8.43 17.45 -31.61
C GLY A 336 8.81 18.11 -30.28
N GLY A 337 8.03 19.06 -29.79
CA GLY A 337 8.21 19.67 -28.48
C GLY A 337 9.49 20.50 -28.37
N ASP A 338 10.24 20.31 -27.27
CA ASP A 338 11.54 20.93 -27.02
C ASP A 338 12.68 20.34 -27.89
N GLY A 339 12.36 19.44 -28.82
CA GLY A 339 13.31 18.79 -29.72
C GLY A 339 14.19 17.74 -29.05
N TRP A 340 13.99 17.41 -27.76
CA TRP A 340 14.85 16.46 -27.06
C TRP A 340 14.86 15.07 -27.71
N PHE A 341 13.70 14.61 -28.19
CA PHE A 341 13.55 13.30 -28.83
C PHE A 341 14.33 13.22 -30.14
N LEU A 342 14.08 14.16 -31.06
CA LEU A 342 14.85 14.30 -32.30
C LEU A 342 16.34 14.43 -32.01
N ALA A 343 16.73 15.18 -30.97
CA ALA A 343 18.13 15.32 -30.60
C ALA A 343 18.78 13.99 -30.20
N GLN A 344 18.07 13.12 -29.46
CA GLN A 344 18.59 11.80 -29.09
C GLN A 344 18.73 10.86 -30.29
N ILE A 345 17.83 10.96 -31.28
CA ILE A 345 17.95 10.23 -32.55
C ILE A 345 19.19 10.71 -33.30
N LEU A 346 19.32 12.02 -33.52
CA LEU A 346 20.44 12.60 -34.28
C LEU A 346 21.81 12.40 -33.61
N ARG A 347 21.86 12.30 -32.28
CA ARG A 347 23.09 11.93 -31.55
C ARG A 347 23.55 10.50 -31.85
N ARG A 348 22.61 9.57 -32.06
CA ARG A 348 22.89 8.17 -32.40
C ARG A 348 23.20 7.96 -33.88
N HIS A 349 22.70 8.85 -34.74
CA HIS A 349 22.87 8.75 -36.18
C HIS A 349 23.53 10.03 -36.74
N PRO A 350 24.87 10.11 -36.76
CA PRO A 350 25.61 11.32 -37.14
C PRO A 350 25.38 11.80 -38.59
N HIS A 351 24.93 10.91 -39.47
CA HIS A 351 24.63 11.25 -40.87
C HIS A 351 23.23 11.88 -41.04
N ALA A 352 22.34 11.72 -40.06
CA ALA A 352 20.97 12.20 -40.16
C ALA A 352 20.88 13.70 -39.88
N THR A 353 19.89 14.34 -40.51
CA THR A 353 19.45 15.72 -40.30
C THR A 353 17.98 15.74 -39.93
N GLY A 354 17.58 16.76 -39.16
CA GLY A 354 16.25 16.88 -38.62
C GLY A 354 15.53 18.16 -39.05
N LEU A 355 14.21 18.08 -39.18
CA LEU A 355 13.32 19.23 -39.07
C LEU A 355 12.45 19.04 -37.83
N LEU A 356 12.34 20.09 -37.03
CA LEU A 356 11.48 20.12 -35.86
C LEU A 356 10.34 21.12 -36.12
N MET A 357 9.11 20.65 -36.22
CA MET A 357 7.92 21.49 -36.36
C MET A 357 7.08 21.43 -35.08
N ASP A 358 6.76 22.58 -34.51
CA ASP A 358 5.83 22.71 -33.40
C ASP A 358 5.26 24.13 -33.36
N LEU A 359 4.24 24.36 -32.53
CA LEU A 359 3.65 25.67 -32.31
C LEU A 359 4.74 26.68 -31.92
N PRO A 360 4.64 27.96 -32.33
CA PRO A 360 5.73 28.92 -32.17
C PRO A 360 6.30 29.05 -30.76
N ARG A 361 5.44 29.00 -29.73
CA ARG A 361 5.86 29.02 -28.32
C ARG A 361 6.71 27.81 -27.94
N VAL A 362 6.34 26.63 -28.43
CA VAL A 362 7.01 25.36 -28.10
C VAL A 362 8.32 25.25 -28.89
N ALA A 363 8.29 25.54 -30.18
CA ALA A 363 9.49 25.54 -31.02
C ALA A 363 10.58 26.50 -30.50
N ALA A 364 10.19 27.60 -29.84
CA ALA A 364 11.13 28.55 -29.23
C ALA A 364 11.97 27.95 -28.08
N SER A 365 11.53 26.86 -27.44
CA SER A 365 12.29 26.20 -26.36
C SER A 365 13.34 25.20 -26.86
N ALA A 366 13.36 24.89 -28.16
CA ALA A 366 14.20 23.83 -28.71
C ALA A 366 15.69 24.17 -28.73
N GLY A 367 16.05 25.45 -28.94
CA GLY A 367 17.44 25.89 -29.11
C GLY A 367 18.42 25.36 -28.04
N PRO A 368 18.19 25.64 -26.74
CA PRO A 368 19.04 25.15 -25.66
C PRO A 368 19.19 23.63 -25.62
N VAL A 369 18.13 22.88 -25.91
CA VAL A 369 18.14 21.41 -25.88
C VAL A 369 18.96 20.85 -27.04
N LEU A 370 18.81 21.43 -28.24
CA LEU A 370 19.57 21.05 -29.44
C LEU A 370 21.06 21.39 -29.29
N GLU A 371 21.39 22.52 -28.66
CA GLU A 371 22.75 22.93 -28.33
C GLU A 371 23.40 22.00 -27.30
N GLU A 372 22.72 21.69 -26.20
CA GLU A 372 23.20 20.75 -25.18
C GLU A 372 23.51 19.37 -25.79
N ALA A 373 22.65 18.91 -26.69
CA ALA A 373 22.82 17.67 -27.41
C ALA A 373 23.89 17.72 -28.53
N LYS A 374 24.41 18.92 -28.87
CA LYS A 374 25.38 19.17 -29.95
C LYS A 374 24.88 18.71 -31.32
N VAL A 375 23.62 19.04 -31.64
CA VAL A 375 22.99 18.71 -32.92
C VAL A 375 22.27 19.90 -33.57
N ALA A 376 22.36 21.09 -32.98
CA ALA A 376 21.67 22.30 -33.47
C ALA A 376 22.02 22.64 -34.93
N ASP A 377 23.26 22.37 -35.37
CA ASP A 377 23.73 22.56 -36.75
C ASP A 377 23.07 21.60 -37.76
N ARG A 378 22.43 20.54 -37.29
CA ARG A 378 21.76 19.52 -38.11
C ARG A 378 20.24 19.56 -38.00
N VAL A 379 19.67 20.53 -37.29
CA VAL A 379 18.23 20.67 -37.10
C VAL A 379 17.73 22.00 -37.64
N THR A 380 16.74 21.94 -38.53
CA THR A 380 15.94 23.12 -38.91
C THR A 380 14.72 23.21 -38.02
N VAL A 381 14.62 24.26 -37.21
CA VAL A 381 13.42 24.52 -36.39
C VAL A 381 12.42 25.34 -37.21
N LEU A 382 11.21 24.81 -37.36
CA LEU A 382 10.11 25.41 -38.12
C LEU A 382 8.92 25.68 -37.18
N PRO A 383 8.76 26.91 -36.67
CA PRO A 383 7.55 27.32 -35.97
C PRO A 383 6.32 27.21 -36.88
N GLY A 384 5.32 26.42 -36.50
CA GLY A 384 4.09 26.24 -37.28
C GLY A 384 3.11 25.22 -36.69
N ASP A 385 1.87 25.27 -37.16
CA ASP A 385 0.78 24.36 -36.79
C ASP A 385 0.56 23.32 -37.90
N PHE A 386 0.82 22.05 -37.61
CA PHE A 386 0.63 20.95 -38.57
C PHE A 386 -0.85 20.66 -38.92
N PHE A 387 -1.82 21.37 -38.36
CA PHE A 387 -3.20 21.37 -38.84
C PHE A 387 -3.42 22.40 -39.97
N THR A 388 -2.72 23.53 -39.94
CA THR A 388 -3.01 24.66 -40.85
C THR A 388 -1.86 25.00 -41.78
N ASP A 389 -0.63 24.98 -41.28
CA ASP A 389 0.57 25.32 -42.05
C ASP A 389 1.04 24.13 -42.90
N PRO A 390 1.64 24.35 -44.08
CA PRO A 390 2.10 23.27 -44.96
C PRO A 390 3.04 22.30 -44.23
N VAL A 391 2.78 20.99 -44.38
CA VAL A 391 3.69 19.96 -43.89
C VAL A 391 4.91 19.92 -44.81
N PRO A 392 6.15 20.03 -44.29
CA PRO A 392 7.37 20.04 -45.11
C PRO A 392 7.54 18.75 -45.92
N THR A 393 7.99 18.85 -47.18
CA THR A 393 8.19 17.69 -48.07
C THR A 393 9.68 17.31 -48.19
N GLY A 394 9.96 16.12 -48.75
CA GLY A 394 11.33 15.67 -49.05
C GLY A 394 12.10 15.14 -47.83
N TYR A 395 11.40 14.50 -46.90
CA TYR A 395 11.97 13.78 -45.76
C TYR A 395 11.74 12.29 -45.92
N ASP A 396 12.69 11.47 -45.45
CA ASP A 396 12.62 10.01 -45.56
C ASP A 396 11.78 9.40 -44.42
N ALA A 397 11.64 10.14 -43.31
CA ALA A 397 10.80 9.78 -42.18
C ALA A 397 10.05 10.99 -41.62
N TYR A 398 8.77 10.79 -41.30
CA TYR A 398 7.89 11.73 -40.61
C TYR A 398 7.50 11.14 -39.27
N LEU A 399 7.68 11.90 -38.19
CA LEU A 399 7.56 11.41 -36.81
C LEU A 399 6.43 12.14 -36.09
N PHE A 400 5.65 11.39 -35.34
CA PHE A 400 4.78 11.90 -34.28
C PHE A 400 5.12 11.18 -32.97
N LYS A 401 5.44 11.92 -31.91
CA LYS A 401 5.74 11.33 -30.60
C LYS A 401 4.79 11.84 -29.51
N GLY A 402 3.85 11.01 -29.08
CA GLY A 402 2.83 11.38 -28.09
C GLY A 402 2.03 12.62 -28.53
N VAL A 403 1.63 12.61 -29.80
CA VAL A 403 0.90 13.72 -30.43
C VAL A 403 -0.50 13.28 -30.81
N LEU A 404 -0.64 12.13 -31.48
CA LEU A 404 -1.90 11.68 -32.06
C LEU A 404 -2.92 11.24 -31.00
N HIS A 405 -2.48 10.78 -29.82
CA HIS A 405 -3.37 10.50 -28.69
C HIS A 405 -4.09 11.74 -28.11
N ASN A 406 -3.58 12.95 -28.36
CA ASN A 406 -4.20 14.19 -27.88
C ASN A 406 -5.46 14.58 -28.67
N TRP A 407 -5.78 13.86 -29.75
CA TRP A 407 -6.80 14.25 -30.71
C TRP A 407 -7.83 13.15 -30.95
N SER A 408 -9.06 13.59 -31.30
CA SER A 408 -10.10 12.70 -31.80
C SER A 408 -9.66 12.01 -33.10
N ASP A 409 -10.33 10.92 -33.45
CA ASP A 409 -10.00 10.15 -34.66
C ASP A 409 -10.12 11.01 -35.92
N GLU A 410 -11.14 11.86 -36.03
CA GLU A 410 -11.35 12.75 -37.18
C GLU A 410 -10.21 13.76 -37.34
N ARG A 411 -9.74 14.33 -36.22
CA ARG A 411 -8.62 15.27 -36.23
C ARG A 411 -7.30 14.57 -36.52
N ALA A 412 -7.08 13.39 -35.95
CA ALA A 412 -5.88 12.59 -36.21
C ALA A 412 -5.81 12.18 -37.69
N VAL A 413 -6.90 11.67 -38.28
CA VAL A 413 -7.00 11.35 -39.71
C VAL A 413 -6.71 12.56 -40.58
N THR A 414 -7.22 13.74 -40.21
CA THR A 414 -6.94 14.99 -40.94
C THR A 414 -5.44 15.26 -41.04
N VAL A 415 -4.72 15.17 -39.92
CA VAL A 415 -3.27 15.42 -39.89
C VAL A 415 -2.51 14.33 -40.64
N LEU A 416 -2.89 13.07 -40.44
CA LEU A 416 -2.29 11.93 -41.12
C LEU A 416 -2.41 12.07 -42.65
N ARG A 417 -3.58 12.48 -43.16
CA ARG A 417 -3.76 12.74 -44.61
C ARG A 417 -2.84 13.85 -45.13
N ARG A 418 -2.61 14.92 -44.35
CA ARG A 418 -1.65 15.97 -44.74
C ARG A 418 -0.22 15.45 -44.81
N VAL A 419 0.15 14.54 -43.90
CA VAL A 419 1.46 13.85 -43.97
C VAL A 419 1.53 12.91 -45.15
N ARG A 420 0.46 12.17 -45.46
CA ARG A 420 0.36 11.32 -46.65
C ARG A 420 0.57 12.12 -47.94
N GLU A 421 -0.05 13.29 -48.04
CA GLU A 421 0.13 14.24 -49.14
C GLU A 421 1.57 14.75 -49.24
N ALA A 422 2.22 15.06 -48.10
CA ALA A 422 3.61 15.53 -48.07
C ALA A 422 4.62 14.44 -48.45
N ILE A 423 4.30 13.17 -48.18
CA ILE A 423 5.08 12.01 -48.64
C ILE A 423 4.93 11.82 -50.16
N GLY A 424 3.73 12.03 -50.72
CA GLY A 424 3.49 11.84 -52.14
C GLY A 424 3.74 10.40 -52.59
N ASP A 425 4.48 10.22 -53.67
CA ASP A 425 4.86 8.90 -54.22
C ASP A 425 6.22 8.40 -53.69
N ASP A 426 6.84 9.13 -52.76
CA ASP A 426 8.13 8.75 -52.18
C ASP A 426 7.97 7.55 -51.21
N ASP A 427 9.04 6.77 -51.04
CA ASP A 427 9.11 5.64 -50.12
C ASP A 427 9.30 6.06 -48.64
N ALA A 428 8.94 7.30 -48.29
CA ALA A 428 9.08 7.80 -46.92
C ALA A 428 8.22 7.00 -45.93
N ARG A 429 8.63 6.96 -44.67
CA ARG A 429 7.90 6.28 -43.59
C ARG A 429 7.27 7.28 -42.64
N LEU A 430 6.07 6.97 -42.18
CA LEU A 430 5.47 7.60 -41.01
C LEU A 430 5.81 6.75 -39.79
N LEU A 431 6.40 7.36 -38.76
CA LEU A 431 6.80 6.70 -37.51
C LEU A 431 6.01 7.33 -36.36
N ILE A 432 5.13 6.56 -35.75
CA ILE A 432 4.32 7.02 -34.62
C ILE A 432 4.87 6.38 -33.35
N PHE A 433 5.36 7.21 -32.43
CA PHE A 433 5.82 6.81 -31.10
C PHE A 433 4.74 7.17 -30.10
N ASP A 434 3.85 6.22 -29.83
CA ASP A 434 2.68 6.46 -29.00
C ASP A 434 2.34 5.20 -28.17
N GLN A 435 1.38 5.37 -27.27
CA GLN A 435 0.87 4.29 -26.45
C GLN A 435 -0.09 3.41 -27.26
N VAL A 436 0.16 2.10 -27.27
CA VAL A 436 -0.75 1.08 -27.77
C VAL A 436 -1.34 0.38 -26.55
N MET A 437 -2.60 0.67 -26.27
CA MET A 437 -3.29 0.16 -25.09
C MET A 437 -3.53 -1.35 -25.19
N ALA A 438 -3.33 -2.07 -24.08
CA ALA A 438 -3.64 -3.48 -23.98
C ALA A 438 -5.16 -3.75 -24.12
N PRO A 439 -5.55 -4.86 -24.78
CA PRO A 439 -6.96 -5.15 -25.02
C PRO A 439 -7.73 -5.51 -23.73
N GLU A 440 -9.06 -5.42 -23.81
CA GLU A 440 -10.02 -6.06 -22.90
C GLU A 440 -9.71 -5.90 -21.40
N ASN A 441 -9.47 -6.99 -20.67
CA ASN A 441 -9.31 -7.03 -19.22
C ASN A 441 -7.83 -7.02 -18.78
N GLU A 442 -6.88 -6.91 -19.71
CA GLU A 442 -5.47 -6.85 -19.36
C GLU A 442 -5.18 -5.57 -18.56
N TRP A 443 -4.43 -5.70 -17.47
CA TRP A 443 -4.02 -4.53 -16.71
C TRP A 443 -3.03 -3.70 -17.54
N ASP A 444 -3.37 -2.44 -17.77
CA ASP A 444 -2.52 -1.49 -18.45
C ASP A 444 -2.83 -0.09 -17.91
N HIS A 445 -1.78 0.63 -17.50
CA HIS A 445 -1.92 2.01 -17.04
C HIS A 445 -2.47 2.94 -18.15
N ALA A 446 -2.27 2.58 -19.43
CA ALA A 446 -2.82 3.30 -20.56
C ALA A 446 -4.34 3.44 -20.51
N LYS A 447 -5.05 2.50 -19.85
CA LYS A 447 -6.51 2.60 -19.64
C LYS A 447 -6.88 3.74 -18.70
N LEU A 448 -6.00 4.10 -17.77
CA LEU A 448 -6.18 5.28 -16.93
C LEU A 448 -5.76 6.56 -17.67
N LEU A 449 -4.69 6.47 -18.47
CA LEU A 449 -4.27 7.57 -19.35
C LEU A 449 -5.35 7.92 -20.37
N ASP A 450 -6.11 6.95 -20.88
CA ASP A 450 -7.25 7.17 -21.78
C ASP A 450 -8.35 8.00 -21.09
N ILE A 451 -8.57 7.79 -19.79
CA ILE A 451 -9.49 8.62 -19.01
C ILE A 451 -8.92 10.03 -18.85
N ASP A 452 -7.60 10.21 -18.67
CA ASP A 452 -6.98 11.54 -18.71
C ASP A 452 -7.20 12.20 -20.07
N MET A 453 -7.03 11.45 -21.17
CA MET A 453 -7.28 11.95 -22.53
C MET A 453 -8.72 12.43 -22.70
N LEU A 454 -9.71 11.67 -22.22
CA LEU A 454 -11.13 12.03 -22.25
C LEU A 454 -11.46 13.24 -21.35
N VAL A 455 -10.92 13.30 -20.14
CA VAL A 455 -11.31 14.30 -19.13
C VAL A 455 -10.59 15.64 -19.36
N LEU A 456 -9.31 15.58 -19.74
CA LEU A 456 -8.44 16.75 -19.81
C LEU A 456 -8.32 17.32 -21.22
N PHE A 457 -8.23 16.47 -22.24
CA PHE A 457 -7.82 16.88 -23.59
C PHE A 457 -8.95 16.78 -24.63
N GLY A 458 -9.83 15.78 -24.51
CA GLY A 458 -10.76 15.35 -25.57
C GLY A 458 -10.09 14.44 -26.62
N GLY A 459 -8.92 13.91 -26.30
CA GLY A 459 -8.21 12.90 -27.08
C GLY A 459 -8.58 11.48 -26.66
N ARG A 460 -7.77 10.50 -27.06
CA ARG A 460 -7.91 9.10 -26.64
C ARG A 460 -6.66 8.27 -26.87
N GLU A 461 -6.49 7.27 -26.02
CA GLU A 461 -5.60 6.13 -26.27
C GLU A 461 -6.30 5.09 -27.13
N ARG A 462 -5.51 4.28 -27.85
CA ARG A 462 -6.04 3.32 -28.84
C ARG A 462 -5.42 1.95 -28.67
N VAL A 463 -6.23 0.91 -28.83
CA VAL A 463 -5.71 -0.45 -29.02
C VAL A 463 -5.18 -0.62 -30.44
N LEU A 464 -4.35 -1.64 -30.69
CA LEU A 464 -3.72 -1.84 -32.01
C LEU A 464 -4.74 -1.94 -33.17
N ALA A 465 -5.92 -2.52 -32.94
CA ALA A 465 -6.96 -2.60 -33.96
C ALA A 465 -7.51 -1.21 -34.34
N GLU A 466 -7.70 -0.33 -33.36
CA GLU A 466 -8.14 1.05 -33.59
C GLU A 466 -7.04 1.86 -34.31
N TRP A 467 -5.78 1.69 -33.92
CA TRP A 467 -4.63 2.28 -34.64
C TRP A 467 -4.59 1.87 -36.11
N ARG A 468 -4.76 0.58 -36.42
CA ARG A 468 -4.80 0.09 -37.82
C ARG A 468 -5.94 0.73 -38.60
N GLN A 469 -7.12 0.84 -38.01
CA GLN A 469 -8.27 1.45 -38.66
C GLN A 469 -8.03 2.94 -38.95
N LEU A 470 -7.53 3.68 -37.95
CA LEU A 470 -7.19 5.11 -38.07
C LEU A 470 -6.19 5.35 -39.21
N LEU A 471 -5.14 4.54 -39.27
CA LEU A 471 -4.07 4.66 -40.26
C LEU A 471 -4.56 4.29 -41.67
N LEU A 472 -5.34 3.22 -41.79
CA LEU A 472 -5.94 2.84 -43.07
C LEU A 472 -6.87 3.92 -43.63
N GLU A 473 -7.61 4.63 -42.78
CA GLU A 473 -8.46 5.75 -43.21
C GLU A 473 -7.66 6.95 -43.75
N ALA A 474 -6.38 7.04 -43.40
CA ALA A 474 -5.44 8.04 -43.88
C ALA A 474 -4.42 7.49 -44.90
N ASP A 475 -4.73 6.35 -45.53
CA ASP A 475 -3.90 5.70 -46.55
C ASP A 475 -2.51 5.30 -46.05
N PHE A 476 -2.44 4.78 -44.82
CA PHE A 476 -1.25 4.15 -44.24
C PHE A 476 -1.51 2.71 -43.79
N ASP A 477 -0.46 1.89 -43.84
CA ASP A 477 -0.47 0.51 -43.34
C ASP A 477 0.70 0.29 -42.36
N ILE A 478 0.43 -0.38 -41.24
CA ILE A 478 1.45 -0.67 -40.21
C ILE A 478 2.28 -1.87 -40.68
N VAL A 479 3.60 -1.70 -40.80
CA VAL A 479 4.50 -2.74 -41.35
C VAL A 479 5.27 -3.51 -40.29
N ASN A 480 5.25 -3.06 -39.04
CA ASN A 480 5.91 -3.74 -37.93
C ASN A 480 4.89 -4.34 -36.94
N THR A 481 5.39 -5.21 -36.05
CA THR A 481 4.63 -5.73 -34.93
C THR A 481 5.03 -4.98 -33.66
N PRO A 482 4.12 -4.22 -33.04
CA PRO A 482 4.39 -3.57 -31.76
C PRO A 482 4.78 -4.58 -30.67
N SER A 483 5.88 -4.34 -29.97
CA SER A 483 6.41 -5.24 -28.93
C SER A 483 6.18 -4.76 -27.49
N HIS A 484 5.84 -3.48 -27.31
CA HIS A 484 5.72 -2.82 -26.00
C HIS A 484 4.47 -1.93 -25.95
N THR A 485 4.12 -1.47 -24.75
CA THR A 485 2.99 -0.55 -24.50
C THR A 485 3.25 0.82 -25.12
N TRP A 486 4.39 1.45 -24.80
CA TRP A 486 4.90 2.58 -25.57
C TRP A 486 5.80 2.05 -26.67
N THR A 487 5.40 2.23 -27.93
CA THR A 487 6.04 1.53 -29.05
C THR A 487 6.03 2.40 -30.30
N THR A 488 6.72 1.91 -31.32
CA THR A 488 6.73 2.54 -32.64
C THR A 488 5.76 1.81 -33.53
N LEU A 489 4.86 2.54 -34.17
CA LEU A 489 4.13 2.07 -35.33
C LEU A 489 4.85 2.60 -36.57
N GLU A 490 5.58 1.72 -37.24
CA GLU A 490 6.15 2.04 -38.54
C GLU A 490 5.06 1.86 -39.59
N CYS A 491 4.77 2.94 -40.32
CA CYS A 491 3.69 3.01 -41.27
C CYS A 491 4.27 3.32 -42.65
N ARG A 492 3.82 2.58 -43.65
CA ARG A 492 4.08 2.89 -45.07
C ARG A 492 2.84 3.50 -45.71
N PRO A 493 3.01 4.36 -46.72
CA PRO A 493 1.89 4.79 -47.55
C PRO A 493 1.28 3.60 -48.30
N VAL A 494 -0.04 3.59 -48.48
CA VAL A 494 -0.76 2.63 -49.34
C VAL A 494 -1.56 3.30 -50.45
#